data_AF-A0A1I4BHU3-F1
#
_entry.id   AF-A0A1I4BHU3-F1
#
_cell.length_a   1.000
_cell.length_b   1.000
_cell.length_c   1.000
_cell.angle_alpha   90.00
_cell.angle_beta   90.00
_cell.angle_gamma   90.00
#
_symmetry.space_group_name_H-M   'P 1'
#
loop_
_entity.id
_entity.type
_entity.pdbx_description
1 polymer ?
#
loop_
_entity_poly.entity_id
_entity_poly.type
_entity_poly.pdbx_seq_one_letter_code
_entity_poly.pdbx_strand_id
1 'polypeptide(L)'
;MRPVSGGIDFGTSNSTVGFVENGKPRLVRLEDGQVTMPSAVFFNFEDGRTHFGRRAIGDYTENVEGRLLRALKSVLGTSLIHEKTRIKAHSIAFSDIIGSFLHFLKEKLENEVGEPVDNIVLGRPVHFVDDDEAADRRAQNELEKAAHKRGFKNIAFQFEPIGAALDYEQSVAKEELALIVDIGGGTSDFSIVRVSPERAVADDRKDDILASSGVHIGGTDFDRLLSIAHVMPELGYLTPTKDGKRNLPAGYFIDLATWQRINMLYTNKAMTDLRQIRYEAARPELVERMIDIVQHRQGHALAATIERAKIALTDTDRTAIEMTLTDEKLSLPLTRAGFDAAIRGAVGRVTEVIERTLEDAGVARSRITTLFLTGGSTAIPMMKQSVLDMFPHATVVEGDMFGSVGLGLALDARRKYGA
;
A
#
# COMPACT_ATOMS: atom_id res chain seq x y z
N MET A 1 19.82 -9.79 -31.01
CA MET A 1 19.58 -9.36 -29.61
C MET A 1 18.51 -10.25 -29.03
N ARG A 2 18.66 -10.71 -27.79
CA ARG A 2 17.54 -11.36 -27.08
C ARG A 2 16.45 -10.31 -26.84
N PRO A 3 15.15 -10.66 -26.93
CA PRO A 3 14.09 -9.70 -26.66
C PRO A 3 14.22 -9.19 -25.22
N VAL A 4 14.21 -7.86 -25.04
CA VAL A 4 14.14 -7.28 -23.70
C VAL A 4 12.76 -7.57 -23.11
N SER A 5 12.75 -8.00 -21.85
CA SER A 5 11.54 -8.28 -21.10
C SER A 5 11.66 -7.78 -19.66
N GLY A 6 10.53 -7.49 -19.04
CA GLY A 6 10.47 -7.05 -17.65
C GLY A 6 9.24 -7.56 -16.92
N GLY A 7 9.22 -7.32 -15.61
CA GLY A 7 8.07 -7.55 -14.74
C GLY A 7 7.54 -6.22 -14.21
N ILE A 8 6.23 -6.01 -14.21
CA ILE A 8 5.59 -4.88 -13.54
C ILE A 8 4.64 -5.39 -12.47
N ASP A 9 4.94 -5.03 -11.23
CA ASP A 9 3.99 -5.11 -10.14
C ASP A 9 3.26 -3.77 -10.04
N PHE A 10 2.03 -3.73 -10.55
CA PHE A 10 1.14 -2.58 -10.40
C PHE A 10 0.27 -2.77 -9.15
N GLY A 11 0.83 -2.48 -7.98
CA GLY A 11 0.12 -2.66 -6.71
C GLY A 11 -0.86 -1.54 -6.40
N THR A 12 -1.77 -1.78 -5.44
CA THR A 12 -2.80 -0.80 -5.03
C THR A 12 -2.18 0.45 -4.38
N SER A 13 -1.12 0.26 -3.60
CA SER A 13 -0.45 1.35 -2.86
C SER A 13 0.87 1.77 -3.50
N ASN A 14 1.71 0.80 -3.87
CA ASN A 14 3.01 1.01 -4.49
C ASN A 14 3.14 0.10 -5.70
N SER A 15 4.02 0.48 -6.63
CA SER A 15 4.38 -0.31 -7.80
C SER A 15 5.89 -0.50 -7.83
N THR A 16 6.32 -1.63 -8.43
CA THR A 16 7.72 -1.91 -8.75
C THR A 16 7.86 -2.40 -10.18
N VAL A 17 9.05 -2.21 -10.75
CA VAL A 17 9.38 -2.70 -12.08
C VAL A 17 10.71 -3.41 -12.01
N GLY A 18 10.75 -4.64 -12.52
CA GLY A 18 11.93 -5.48 -12.54
C GLY A 18 12.36 -5.84 -13.96
N PHE A 19 13.64 -6.12 -14.12
CA PHE A 19 14.24 -6.66 -15.34
C PHE A 19 15.38 -7.61 -14.97
N VAL A 20 15.87 -8.40 -15.94
CA VAL A 20 17.02 -9.27 -15.70
C VAL A 20 18.23 -8.74 -16.44
N GLU A 21 19.30 -8.48 -15.69
CA GLU A 21 20.59 -8.07 -16.21
C GLU A 21 21.65 -9.11 -15.82
N ASN A 22 22.44 -9.58 -16.79
CA ASN A 22 23.52 -10.55 -16.55
C ASN A 22 23.05 -11.81 -15.78
N GLY A 23 21.82 -12.25 -16.04
CA GLY A 23 21.24 -13.43 -15.41
C GLY A 23 20.68 -13.20 -14.00
N LYS A 24 20.74 -11.99 -13.45
CA LYS A 24 20.22 -11.65 -12.12
C LYS A 24 19.05 -10.66 -12.22
N PRO A 25 17.95 -10.86 -11.48
CA PRO A 25 16.86 -9.90 -11.45
C PRO A 25 17.30 -8.61 -10.73
N ARG A 26 16.84 -7.48 -11.23
CA ARG A 26 17.07 -6.14 -10.67
C ARG A 26 15.80 -5.32 -10.78
N LEU A 27 15.64 -4.39 -9.83
CA LEU A 27 14.56 -3.41 -9.86
C LEU A 27 15.02 -2.10 -10.51
N VAL A 28 14.11 -1.48 -11.24
CA VAL A 28 14.28 -0.15 -11.82
C VAL A 28 14.17 0.90 -10.71
N ARG A 29 15.02 1.93 -10.76
CA ARG A 29 14.90 3.08 -9.86
C ARG A 29 13.84 4.05 -10.40
N LEU A 30 12.61 3.90 -9.91
CA LEU A 30 11.45 4.61 -10.45
C LEU A 30 11.49 6.11 -10.15
N GLU A 31 11.83 6.50 -8.92
CA GLU A 31 11.83 7.91 -8.46
C GLU A 31 12.90 8.16 -7.40
N ASP A 32 13.67 9.24 -7.53
CA ASP A 32 14.66 9.70 -6.53
C ASP A 32 15.60 8.59 -6.00
N GLY A 33 15.99 7.66 -6.88
CA GLY A 33 16.84 6.52 -6.57
C GLY A 33 16.13 5.36 -5.84
N GLN A 34 14.84 5.50 -5.53
CA GLN A 34 14.01 4.46 -4.92
C GLN A 34 13.52 3.45 -5.97
N VAL A 35 13.51 2.17 -5.60
CA VAL A 35 13.03 1.07 -6.44
C VAL A 35 11.51 0.91 -6.45
N THR A 36 10.83 1.62 -5.54
CA THR A 36 9.38 1.60 -5.39
C THR A 36 8.80 2.97 -5.65
N MET A 37 7.56 3.00 -6.14
CA MET A 37 6.85 4.22 -6.43
C MET A 37 5.39 4.10 -5.98
N PRO A 38 4.83 5.11 -5.28
CA PRO A 38 3.41 5.12 -4.97
C PRO A 38 2.54 5.01 -6.23
N SER A 39 1.49 4.20 -6.17
CA SER A 39 0.50 4.07 -7.25
C SER A 39 -0.48 5.25 -7.23
N ALA A 40 0.08 6.44 -7.50
CA ALA A 40 -0.59 7.73 -7.41
C ALA A 40 -0.43 8.52 -8.72
N VAL A 41 -1.49 9.23 -9.09
CA VAL A 41 -1.56 10.12 -10.25
C VAL A 41 -2.13 11.45 -9.81
N PHE A 42 -1.44 12.54 -10.10
CA PHE A 42 -1.90 13.89 -9.82
C PHE A 42 -2.03 14.68 -11.12
N PHE A 43 -3.24 15.13 -11.42
CA PHE A 43 -3.48 16.07 -12.51
C PHE A 43 -3.28 17.47 -11.98
N ASN A 44 -2.15 18.08 -12.30
CA ASN A 44 -1.82 19.42 -11.88
C ASN A 44 -2.55 20.44 -12.79
N PHE A 45 -3.36 21.31 -12.19
CA PHE A 45 -4.16 22.28 -12.91
C PHE A 45 -3.40 23.59 -13.14
N GLU A 46 -2.32 23.83 -12.42
CA GLU A 46 -1.48 25.03 -12.54
C GLU A 46 -0.57 24.92 -13.78
N ASP A 47 0.16 23.82 -13.93
CA ASP A 47 1.08 23.60 -15.06
C ASP A 47 0.49 22.75 -16.20
N GLY A 48 -0.69 22.14 -15.97
CA GLY A 48 -1.39 21.32 -16.95
C GLY A 48 -0.77 19.94 -17.19
N ARG A 49 0.18 19.50 -16.35
CA ARG A 49 0.88 18.22 -16.47
C ARG A 49 0.27 17.16 -15.55
N THR A 50 0.60 15.91 -15.84
CA THR A 50 0.29 14.79 -14.95
C THR A 50 1.57 14.38 -14.24
N HIS A 51 1.53 14.37 -12.91
CA HIS A 51 2.60 13.88 -12.06
C HIS A 51 2.24 12.51 -11.50
N PHE A 52 3.26 11.69 -11.23
CA PHE A 52 3.12 10.32 -10.75
C PHE A 52 3.83 10.15 -9.41
N GLY A 53 3.56 9.04 -8.73
CA GLY A 53 4.34 8.60 -7.57
C GLY A 53 4.41 9.59 -6.41
N ARG A 54 5.60 9.78 -5.86
CA ARG A 54 5.84 10.67 -4.71
C ARG A 54 5.59 12.12 -5.08
N ARG A 55 5.90 12.54 -6.31
CA ARG A 55 5.60 13.90 -6.77
C ARG A 55 4.10 14.16 -6.79
N ALA A 56 3.30 13.19 -7.23
CA ALA A 56 1.84 13.30 -7.20
C ALA A 56 1.29 13.50 -5.77
N ILE A 57 1.83 12.77 -4.80
CA ILE A 57 1.46 12.93 -3.39
C ILE A 57 1.93 14.29 -2.87
N GLY A 58 3.17 14.68 -3.19
CA GLY A 58 3.76 15.97 -2.80
C GLY A 58 2.90 17.15 -3.23
N ASP A 59 2.56 17.25 -4.52
CA ASP A 59 1.69 18.31 -5.04
C ASP A 59 0.36 18.41 -4.28
N TYR A 60 -0.28 17.26 -4.03
CA TYR A 60 -1.53 17.23 -3.29
C TYR A 60 -1.36 17.72 -1.84
N THR A 61 -0.30 17.31 -1.16
CA THR A 61 -0.02 17.74 0.22
C THR A 61 0.38 19.21 0.32
N GLU A 62 1.00 19.75 -0.73
CA GLU A 62 1.34 21.16 -0.88
C GLU A 62 0.13 22.03 -1.27
N ASN A 63 -1.07 21.43 -1.38
CA ASN A 63 -2.31 22.09 -1.79
C ASN A 63 -2.24 22.73 -3.19
N VAL A 64 -1.39 22.19 -4.08
CA VAL A 64 -1.35 22.58 -5.49
C VAL A 64 -2.74 22.35 -6.10
N GLU A 65 -3.20 23.28 -6.94
CA GLU A 65 -4.50 23.13 -7.59
C GLU A 65 -4.47 21.92 -8.53
N GLY A 66 -5.31 20.93 -8.26
CA GLY A 66 -5.28 19.71 -9.05
C GLY A 66 -6.18 18.60 -8.52
N ARG A 67 -6.00 17.42 -9.09
CA ARG A 67 -6.74 16.22 -8.68
C ARG A 67 -5.83 15.03 -8.50
N LEU A 68 -5.77 14.54 -7.26
CA LEU A 68 -5.10 13.29 -6.91
C LEU A 68 -6.03 12.09 -7.12
N LEU A 69 -5.50 11.03 -7.71
CA LEU A 69 -6.08 9.70 -7.74
C LEU A 69 -5.08 8.69 -7.17
N ARG A 70 -5.58 7.77 -6.34
CA ARG A 70 -4.83 6.67 -5.70
C ARG A 70 -5.67 5.39 -5.77
N ALA A 71 -5.05 4.26 -5.43
CA ALA A 71 -5.69 2.94 -5.44
C ALA A 71 -6.33 2.58 -6.79
N LEU A 72 -5.71 3.01 -7.90
CA LEU A 72 -6.24 2.80 -9.24
C LEU A 72 -6.41 1.31 -9.60
N LYS A 73 -5.60 0.42 -9.01
CA LYS A 73 -5.73 -1.04 -9.19
C LYS A 73 -7.09 -1.56 -8.74
N SER A 74 -7.65 -1.04 -7.64
CA SER A 74 -8.95 -1.50 -7.12
C SER A 74 -10.12 -1.15 -8.03
N VAL A 75 -9.93 -0.23 -8.98
CA VAL A 75 -10.95 0.15 -9.96
C VAL A 75 -11.16 -0.94 -11.01
N LEU A 76 -10.13 -1.74 -11.32
CA LEU A 76 -10.17 -2.79 -12.37
C LEU A 76 -11.32 -3.79 -12.16
N GLY A 77 -11.63 -4.13 -10.90
CA GLY A 77 -12.69 -5.07 -10.53
C GLY A 77 -14.10 -4.46 -10.44
N THR A 78 -14.27 -3.19 -10.77
CA THR A 78 -15.53 -2.45 -10.53
C THR A 78 -16.09 -1.84 -11.81
N SER A 79 -17.38 -1.49 -11.82
CA SER A 79 -18.00 -0.76 -12.93
C SER A 79 -17.36 0.61 -13.20
N LEU A 80 -16.65 1.17 -12.20
CA LEU A 80 -15.96 2.45 -12.29
C LEU A 80 -14.86 2.45 -13.35
N ILE A 81 -14.32 1.30 -13.77
CA ILE A 81 -13.23 1.23 -14.76
C ILE A 81 -13.57 1.91 -16.10
N HIS A 82 -14.85 1.88 -16.48
CA HIS A 82 -15.37 2.50 -17.70
C HIS A 82 -15.95 3.89 -17.46
N GLU A 83 -16.11 4.29 -16.20
CA GLU A 83 -16.56 5.64 -15.87
C GLU A 83 -15.48 6.66 -16.21
N LYS A 84 -15.95 7.88 -16.49
CA LYS A 84 -15.06 8.99 -16.78
C LYS A 84 -15.04 9.94 -15.61
N THR A 85 -13.84 10.37 -15.28
CA THR A 85 -13.59 11.38 -14.28
C THR A 85 -13.30 12.72 -14.96
N ARG A 86 -13.90 13.80 -14.44
CA ARG A 86 -13.68 15.15 -14.97
C ARG A 86 -12.37 15.73 -14.44
N ILE A 87 -11.45 16.03 -15.35
CA ILE A 87 -10.17 16.70 -15.12
C ILE A 87 -10.19 18.04 -15.87
N LYS A 88 -10.40 19.15 -15.15
CA LYS A 88 -10.70 20.48 -15.73
C LYS A 88 -11.84 20.40 -16.78
N ALA A 89 -11.54 20.70 -18.03
CA ALA A 89 -12.47 20.67 -19.17
C ALA A 89 -12.61 19.28 -19.82
N HIS A 90 -11.74 18.33 -19.47
CA HIS A 90 -11.67 17.02 -20.11
C HIS A 90 -12.32 15.94 -19.24
N SER A 91 -12.85 14.90 -19.89
CA SER A 91 -13.40 13.72 -19.22
C SER A 91 -12.56 12.52 -19.62
N ILE A 92 -11.84 11.93 -18.67
CA ILE A 92 -10.86 10.86 -18.92
C ILE A 92 -11.39 9.57 -18.27
N ALA A 93 -11.35 8.44 -18.98
CA ALA A 93 -11.75 7.16 -18.41
C ALA A 93 -10.70 6.62 -17.44
N PHE A 94 -11.10 5.93 -16.38
CA PHE A 94 -10.14 5.34 -15.43
C PHE A 94 -9.18 4.36 -16.10
N SER A 95 -9.64 3.59 -17.10
CA SER A 95 -8.78 2.73 -17.93
C SER A 95 -7.63 3.50 -18.61
N ASP A 96 -7.89 4.72 -19.07
CA ASP A 96 -6.86 5.53 -19.74
C ASP A 96 -5.85 6.10 -18.75
N ILE A 97 -6.29 6.40 -17.53
CA ILE A 97 -5.44 6.85 -16.41
C ILE A 97 -4.51 5.73 -15.97
N ILE A 98 -5.03 4.51 -15.79
CA ILE A 98 -4.22 3.30 -15.54
C ILE A 98 -3.22 3.11 -16.67
N GLY A 99 -3.67 3.22 -17.93
CA GLY A 99 -2.78 3.18 -19.08
C GLY A 99 -1.66 4.24 -19.00
N SER A 100 -1.95 5.48 -18.64
CA SER A 100 -0.92 6.53 -18.52
C SER A 100 0.10 6.20 -17.43
N PHE A 101 -0.34 5.60 -16.32
CA PHE A 101 0.55 5.13 -15.27
C PHE A 101 1.46 3.98 -15.74
N LEU A 102 0.91 2.98 -16.43
CA LEU A 102 1.70 1.89 -17.02
C LEU A 102 2.68 2.39 -18.08
N HIS A 103 2.29 3.40 -18.85
CA HIS A 103 3.19 4.03 -19.82
C HIS A 103 4.39 4.68 -19.13
N PHE A 104 4.15 5.42 -18.04
CA PHE A 104 5.24 6.00 -17.25
C PHE A 104 6.19 4.92 -16.71
N LEU A 105 5.66 3.80 -16.20
CA LEU A 105 6.48 2.66 -15.76
C LEU A 105 7.29 2.03 -16.91
N LYS A 106 6.69 1.91 -18.09
CA LYS A 106 7.37 1.45 -19.32
C LYS A 106 8.53 2.36 -19.69
N GLU A 107 8.32 3.69 -19.69
CA GLU A 107 9.38 4.66 -19.98
C GLU A 107 10.53 4.54 -18.98
N LYS A 108 10.24 4.35 -17.70
CA LYS A 108 11.28 4.13 -16.68
C LYS A 108 12.10 2.87 -16.96
N LEU A 109 11.44 1.77 -17.33
CA LEU A 109 12.10 0.52 -17.68
C LEU A 109 12.96 0.65 -18.94
N GLU A 110 12.42 1.26 -20.00
CA GLU A 110 13.13 1.46 -21.27
C GLU A 110 14.34 2.38 -21.10
N ASN A 111 14.23 3.41 -20.26
CA ASN A 111 15.36 4.28 -19.95
C ASN A 111 16.45 3.57 -19.14
N GLU A 112 16.09 2.68 -18.21
CA GLU A 112 17.05 1.89 -17.42
C GLU A 112 17.77 0.85 -18.28
N VAL A 113 17.05 0.19 -19.20
CA VAL A 113 17.62 -0.85 -20.08
C VAL A 113 18.31 -0.26 -21.31
N GLY A 114 17.89 0.92 -21.78
CA GLY A 114 18.43 1.60 -22.96
C GLY A 114 17.85 1.12 -24.30
N GLU A 115 16.85 0.24 -24.28
CA GLU A 115 16.19 -0.31 -25.48
C GLU A 115 14.66 -0.43 -25.27
N PRO A 116 13.86 -0.46 -26.35
CA PRO A 116 12.41 -0.66 -26.24
C PRO A 116 12.04 -2.02 -25.61
N VAL A 117 11.05 -2.02 -24.71
CA VAL A 117 10.58 -3.23 -24.02
C VAL A 117 9.19 -3.65 -24.49
N ASP A 118 9.16 -4.61 -25.41
CA ASP A 118 7.92 -5.12 -26.01
C ASP A 118 7.23 -6.22 -25.18
N ASN A 119 7.98 -6.89 -24.29
CA ASN A 119 7.52 -8.08 -23.56
C ASN A 119 7.43 -7.80 -22.06
N ILE A 120 6.29 -8.09 -21.44
CA ILE A 120 6.09 -7.84 -20.02
C ILE A 120 5.31 -8.95 -19.33
N VAL A 121 5.68 -9.25 -18.08
CA VAL A 121 4.83 -10.00 -17.15
C VAL A 121 4.23 -9.01 -16.16
N LEU A 122 2.90 -8.97 -16.07
CA LEU A 122 2.16 -8.15 -15.12
C LEU A 122 1.75 -8.98 -13.90
N GLY A 123 1.97 -8.43 -12.70
CA GLY A 123 1.44 -8.98 -11.46
C GLY A 123 -0.08 -8.85 -11.38
N ARG A 124 -0.74 -9.91 -10.94
CA ARG A 124 -2.16 -9.89 -10.57
C ARG A 124 -2.39 -10.47 -9.18
N PRO A 125 -3.41 -10.02 -8.44
CA PRO A 125 -3.84 -10.68 -7.22
C PRO A 125 -4.42 -12.07 -7.57
N VAL A 126 -4.59 -12.91 -6.55
CA VAL A 126 -5.27 -14.21 -6.72
C VAL A 126 -6.67 -13.98 -7.29
N HIS A 127 -7.40 -13.01 -6.73
CA HIS A 127 -8.66 -12.51 -7.25
C HIS A 127 -8.64 -10.98 -7.33
N PHE A 128 -8.97 -10.42 -8.50
CA PHE A 128 -9.34 -9.01 -8.64
C PHE A 128 -10.75 -8.75 -8.11
N VAL A 129 -11.63 -9.76 -8.24
CA VAL A 129 -13.01 -9.76 -7.75
C VAL A 129 -13.27 -11.13 -7.15
N ASP A 130 -13.59 -11.16 -5.86
CA ASP A 130 -13.92 -12.39 -5.14
C ASP A 130 -15.26 -12.97 -5.64
N ASP A 131 -15.39 -14.30 -5.62
CA ASP A 131 -16.61 -15.06 -5.91
C ASP A 131 -17.26 -14.83 -7.30
N ASP A 132 -16.59 -14.16 -8.24
CA ASP A 132 -17.03 -14.00 -9.64
C ASP A 132 -15.86 -14.16 -10.63
N GLU A 133 -15.65 -15.39 -11.12
CA GLU A 133 -14.61 -15.69 -12.11
C GLU A 133 -14.76 -14.91 -13.43
N ALA A 134 -15.99 -14.53 -13.80
CA ALA A 134 -16.22 -13.76 -15.02
C ALA A 134 -15.80 -12.30 -14.80
N ALA A 135 -16.10 -11.71 -13.64
CA ALA A 135 -15.63 -10.38 -13.26
C ALA A 135 -14.11 -10.33 -13.10
N ASP A 136 -13.53 -11.35 -12.46
CA ASP A 136 -12.08 -11.47 -12.29
C ASP A 136 -11.34 -11.46 -13.65
N ARG A 137 -11.79 -12.29 -14.60
CA ARG A 137 -11.24 -12.30 -15.96
C ARG A 137 -11.45 -10.97 -16.68
N ARG A 138 -12.60 -10.30 -16.49
CA ARG A 138 -12.82 -8.96 -17.07
C ARG A 138 -11.81 -7.96 -16.52
N ALA A 139 -11.56 -7.95 -15.21
CA ALA A 139 -10.59 -7.06 -14.58
C ALA A 139 -9.17 -7.25 -15.12
N GLN A 140 -8.72 -8.51 -15.26
CA GLN A 140 -7.44 -8.83 -15.90
C GLN A 140 -7.38 -8.34 -17.35
N ASN A 141 -8.43 -8.61 -18.14
CA ASN A 141 -8.49 -8.18 -19.54
C ASN A 141 -8.46 -6.66 -19.70
N GLU A 142 -9.04 -5.89 -18.77
CA GLU A 142 -8.95 -4.43 -18.79
C GLU A 142 -7.52 -3.93 -18.54
N LEU A 143 -6.79 -4.57 -17.62
CA LEU A 143 -5.38 -4.27 -17.39
C LEU A 143 -4.51 -4.61 -18.61
N GLU A 144 -4.76 -5.76 -19.25
CA GLU A 144 -4.09 -6.18 -20.48
C GLU A 144 -4.34 -5.20 -21.64
N LYS A 145 -5.61 -4.80 -21.86
CA LYS A 145 -5.97 -3.79 -22.87
C LYS A 145 -5.27 -2.45 -22.60
N ALA A 146 -5.22 -2.02 -21.34
CA ALA A 146 -4.55 -0.78 -20.96
C ALA A 146 -3.05 -0.84 -21.28
N ALA A 147 -2.39 -1.97 -21.00
CA ALA A 147 -0.99 -2.20 -21.32
C ALA A 147 -0.72 -2.26 -22.84
N HIS A 148 -1.55 -2.99 -23.61
CA HIS A 148 -1.42 -3.04 -25.07
C HIS A 148 -1.53 -1.66 -25.72
N LYS A 149 -2.46 -0.82 -25.27
CA LYS A 149 -2.60 0.57 -25.74
C LYS A 149 -1.34 1.42 -25.54
N ARG A 150 -0.41 1.00 -24.67
CA ARG A 150 0.85 1.70 -24.38
C ARG A 150 2.07 1.05 -25.04
N GLY A 151 1.85 0.12 -25.96
CA GLY A 151 2.90 -0.44 -26.81
C GLY A 151 3.58 -1.69 -26.26
N PHE A 152 3.07 -2.31 -25.20
CA PHE A 152 3.46 -3.69 -24.87
C PHE A 152 2.85 -4.64 -25.92
N LYS A 153 3.68 -5.47 -26.55
CA LYS A 153 3.27 -6.40 -27.61
C LYS A 153 2.90 -7.76 -27.04
N ASN A 154 3.73 -8.29 -26.16
CA ASN A 154 3.53 -9.60 -25.53
C ASN A 154 3.35 -9.40 -24.04
N ILE A 155 2.19 -9.80 -23.53
CA ILE A 155 1.80 -9.63 -22.14
C ILE A 155 1.46 -11.01 -21.58
N ALA A 156 2.04 -11.32 -20.42
CA ALA A 156 1.61 -12.45 -19.61
C ALA A 156 1.28 -11.97 -18.20
N PHE A 157 0.53 -12.79 -17.48
CA PHE A 157 0.22 -12.54 -16.08
C PHE A 157 0.88 -13.58 -15.19
N GLN A 158 1.16 -13.18 -13.97
CA GLN A 158 1.59 -14.06 -12.89
C GLN A 158 0.94 -13.60 -11.59
N PHE A 159 0.59 -14.55 -10.72
CA PHE A 159 0.04 -14.23 -9.42
C PHE A 159 1.10 -13.57 -8.55
N GLU A 160 0.74 -12.45 -7.93
CA GLU A 160 1.59 -11.70 -6.99
C GLU A 160 2.20 -12.57 -5.88
N PRO A 161 1.46 -13.47 -5.19
CA PRO A 161 2.07 -14.34 -4.18
C PRO A 161 3.09 -15.33 -4.75
N ILE A 162 2.89 -15.80 -5.99
CA ILE A 162 3.89 -16.62 -6.69
C ILE A 162 5.09 -15.75 -7.06
N GLY A 163 4.85 -14.54 -7.60
CA GLY A 163 5.87 -13.54 -7.88
C GLY A 163 6.77 -13.26 -6.68
N ALA A 164 6.19 -13.08 -5.48
CA ALA A 164 6.94 -12.85 -4.25
C ALA A 164 7.86 -14.02 -3.88
N ALA A 165 7.46 -15.26 -4.22
CA ALA A 165 8.21 -16.47 -3.89
C ALA A 165 9.20 -16.92 -4.98
N LEU A 166 9.05 -16.47 -6.23
CA LEU A 166 9.80 -16.98 -7.39
C LEU A 166 11.33 -16.83 -7.26
N ASP A 167 11.82 -15.72 -6.68
CA ASP A 167 13.26 -15.53 -6.50
C ASP A 167 13.83 -16.54 -5.48
N TYR A 168 13.11 -16.76 -4.37
CA TYR A 168 13.47 -17.77 -3.39
C TYR A 168 13.31 -19.20 -3.92
N GLU A 169 12.28 -19.46 -4.72
CA GLU A 169 11.99 -20.78 -5.30
C GLU A 169 13.19 -21.32 -6.11
N GLN A 170 14.06 -20.45 -6.65
CA GLN A 170 15.31 -20.87 -7.32
C GLN A 170 16.32 -21.55 -6.38
N SER A 171 16.23 -21.30 -5.07
CA SER A 171 17.12 -21.87 -4.05
C SER A 171 16.55 -23.13 -3.39
N VAL A 172 15.28 -23.43 -3.63
CA VAL A 172 14.56 -24.55 -3.01
C VAL A 172 14.96 -25.86 -3.69
N ALA A 173 15.16 -26.91 -2.89
CA ALA A 173 15.56 -28.24 -3.39
C ALA A 173 14.43 -29.29 -3.38
N LYS A 174 13.32 -29.02 -2.69
CA LYS A 174 12.17 -29.92 -2.53
C LYS A 174 10.90 -29.11 -2.33
N GLU A 175 9.73 -29.73 -2.48
CA GLU A 175 8.47 -29.03 -2.23
C GLU A 175 8.38 -28.52 -0.77
N GLU A 176 8.03 -27.24 -0.64
CA GLU A 176 7.79 -26.54 0.63
C GLU A 176 6.44 -25.83 0.59
N LEU A 177 5.83 -25.68 1.77
CA LEU A 177 4.62 -24.86 1.92
C LEU A 177 5.01 -23.52 2.53
N ALA A 178 4.76 -22.47 1.77
CA ALA A 178 5.08 -21.12 2.13
C ALA A 178 3.81 -20.32 2.45
N LEU A 179 3.86 -19.53 3.53
CA LEU A 179 2.87 -18.49 3.78
C LEU A 179 3.46 -17.15 3.32
N ILE A 180 2.80 -16.53 2.35
CA ILE A 180 3.06 -15.15 1.93
C ILE A 180 2.21 -14.23 2.79
N VAL A 181 2.84 -13.26 3.43
CA VAL A 181 2.22 -12.24 4.29
C VAL A 181 2.57 -10.89 3.69
N ASP A 182 1.64 -10.31 2.93
CA ASP A 182 1.78 -8.97 2.37
C ASP A 182 0.99 -7.95 3.18
N ILE A 183 1.66 -7.03 3.88
CA ILE A 183 1.01 -5.97 4.63
C ILE A 183 1.40 -4.62 4.06
N GLY A 184 0.56 -4.16 3.12
CA GLY A 184 0.69 -2.89 2.45
C GLY A 184 0.19 -1.70 3.26
N GLY A 185 -0.16 -0.62 2.55
CA GLY A 185 -0.64 0.62 3.16
C GLY A 185 -2.12 0.56 3.58
N GLY A 186 -2.96 -0.20 2.88
CA GLY A 186 -4.41 -0.23 3.15
C GLY A 186 -5.03 -1.64 3.24
N THR A 187 -4.28 -2.68 2.87
CA THR A 187 -4.71 -4.07 2.96
C THR A 187 -3.58 -4.93 3.50
N SER A 188 -3.98 -6.06 4.11
CA SER A 188 -3.12 -7.19 4.40
C SER A 188 -3.65 -8.38 3.61
N ASP A 189 -2.79 -9.02 2.84
CA ASP A 189 -3.12 -10.13 1.95
C ASP A 189 -2.25 -11.33 2.32
N PHE A 190 -2.85 -12.51 2.41
CA PHE A 190 -2.21 -13.74 2.85
C PHE A 190 -2.46 -14.84 1.82
N SER A 191 -1.42 -15.56 1.45
CA SER A 191 -1.54 -16.68 0.51
C SER A 191 -0.69 -17.85 0.96
N ILE A 192 -1.26 -19.05 0.93
CA ILE A 192 -0.50 -20.28 1.15
C ILE A 192 -0.16 -20.86 -0.22
N VAL A 193 1.13 -21.01 -0.49
CA VAL A 193 1.62 -21.44 -1.79
C VAL A 193 2.55 -22.65 -1.68
N ARG A 194 2.49 -23.53 -2.68
CA ARG A 194 3.48 -24.59 -2.91
C ARG A 194 4.63 -24.05 -3.73
N VAL A 195 5.84 -24.15 -3.20
CA VAL A 195 7.08 -23.83 -3.92
C VAL A 195 7.90 -25.08 -4.14
N SER A 196 8.36 -25.32 -5.36
CA SER A 196 9.21 -26.48 -5.69
C SER A 196 9.95 -26.27 -7.02
N PRO A 197 11.09 -26.96 -7.25
CA PRO A 197 11.80 -26.92 -8.52
C PRO A 197 10.94 -27.31 -9.73
N GLU A 198 10.07 -28.30 -9.57
CA GLU A 198 9.22 -28.81 -10.65
C GLU A 198 8.11 -27.81 -11.03
N ARG A 199 7.54 -27.12 -10.03
CA ARG A 199 6.50 -26.11 -10.25
C ARG A 199 7.06 -24.78 -10.75
N ALA A 200 8.30 -24.44 -10.40
CA ALA A 200 9.02 -23.25 -10.87
C ALA A 200 9.00 -23.09 -12.41
N VAL A 201 8.98 -24.22 -13.13
CA VAL A 201 9.00 -24.25 -14.60
C VAL A 201 7.62 -24.40 -15.24
N ALA A 202 6.54 -24.52 -14.45
CA ALA A 202 5.18 -24.67 -14.99
C ALA A 202 4.61 -23.34 -15.51
N ASP A 203 3.87 -23.40 -16.62
CA ASP A 203 3.22 -22.23 -17.23
C ASP A 203 2.01 -21.75 -16.42
N ASP A 204 1.18 -22.70 -15.99
CA ASP A 204 0.05 -22.46 -15.09
C ASP A 204 0.46 -22.80 -13.64
N ARG A 205 0.33 -21.80 -12.78
CA ARG A 205 0.69 -21.86 -11.35
C ARG A 205 -0.55 -21.73 -10.46
N LYS A 206 -1.77 -21.74 -11.01
CA LYS A 206 -3.01 -21.52 -10.24
C LYS A 206 -3.15 -22.53 -9.11
N ASP A 207 -2.90 -23.81 -9.39
CA ASP A 207 -3.01 -24.89 -8.42
C ASP A 207 -1.93 -24.85 -7.34
N ASP A 208 -0.92 -23.99 -7.46
CA ASP A 208 0.10 -23.83 -6.42
C ASP A 208 -0.40 -22.96 -5.26
N ILE A 209 -1.43 -22.16 -5.49
CA ILE A 209 -2.07 -21.33 -4.46
C ILE A 209 -3.14 -22.20 -3.79
N LEU A 210 -2.89 -22.62 -2.56
CA LEU A 210 -3.81 -23.46 -1.80
C LEU A 210 -4.99 -22.68 -1.23
N ALA A 211 -4.72 -21.46 -0.76
CA ALA A 211 -5.74 -20.51 -0.34
C ALA A 211 -5.17 -19.10 -0.38
N SER A 212 -6.07 -18.12 -0.48
CA SER A 212 -5.75 -16.71 -0.34
C SER A 212 -6.86 -15.98 0.40
N SER A 213 -6.50 -15.05 1.26
CA SER A 213 -7.47 -14.20 1.97
C SER A 213 -6.86 -12.83 2.22
N GLY A 214 -7.70 -11.81 2.41
CA GLY A 214 -7.25 -10.47 2.73
C GLY A 214 -8.14 -9.77 3.75
N VAL A 215 -7.63 -8.67 4.29
CA VAL A 215 -8.36 -7.78 5.21
C VAL A 215 -7.96 -6.33 4.99
N HIS A 216 -8.94 -5.42 5.09
CA HIS A 216 -8.74 -3.97 5.00
C HIS A 216 -8.13 -3.41 6.29
N ILE A 217 -6.92 -3.87 6.61
CA ILE A 217 -6.07 -3.37 7.67
C ILE A 217 -4.68 -3.23 7.05
N GLY A 218 -4.10 -2.04 7.06
CA GLY A 218 -2.73 -1.84 6.60
C GLY A 218 -2.00 -0.75 7.38
N GLY A 219 -0.87 -0.31 6.81
CA GLY A 219 0.00 0.71 7.41
C GLY A 219 -0.73 1.99 7.82
N THR A 220 -1.69 2.44 7.01
CA THR A 220 -2.47 3.66 7.24
C THR A 220 -3.50 3.51 8.38
N ASP A 221 -4.01 2.29 8.62
CA ASP A 221 -4.82 2.00 9.79
C ASP A 221 -3.99 2.06 11.07
N PHE A 222 -2.76 1.56 11.04
CA PHE A 222 -1.84 1.68 12.17
C PHE A 222 -1.48 3.14 12.46
N ASP A 223 -1.26 3.97 11.43
CA ASP A 223 -1.06 5.42 11.58
C ASP A 223 -2.28 6.09 12.25
N ARG A 224 -3.48 5.75 11.76
CA ARG A 224 -4.74 6.27 12.27
C ARG A 224 -4.97 5.86 13.73
N LEU A 225 -4.73 4.60 14.08
CA LEU A 225 -4.87 4.09 15.45
C LEU A 225 -3.87 4.75 16.40
N LEU A 226 -2.61 4.88 15.98
CA LEU A 226 -1.58 5.61 16.72
C LEU A 226 -2.00 7.07 16.95
N SER A 227 -2.46 7.74 15.90
CA SER A 227 -2.94 9.12 15.93
C SER A 227 -4.09 9.30 16.90
N ILE A 228 -5.13 8.46 16.82
CA ILE A 228 -6.30 8.49 17.70
C ILE A 228 -5.89 8.28 19.16
N ALA A 229 -4.95 7.38 19.43
CA ALA A 229 -4.54 7.04 20.79
C ALA A 229 -3.62 8.08 21.43
N HIS A 230 -2.71 8.72 20.66
CA HIS A 230 -1.63 9.54 21.24
C HIS A 230 -1.62 11.00 20.78
N VAL A 231 -2.16 11.33 19.60
CA VAL A 231 -2.12 12.70 19.05
C VAL A 231 -3.45 13.41 19.22
N MET A 232 -4.55 12.76 18.84
CA MET A 232 -5.88 13.36 18.91
C MET A 232 -6.27 13.84 20.32
N PRO A 233 -5.91 13.16 21.42
CA PRO A 233 -6.17 13.66 22.76
C PRO A 233 -5.51 15.02 23.04
N GLU A 234 -4.30 15.25 22.52
CA GLU A 234 -3.58 16.53 22.64
C GLU A 234 -4.18 17.65 21.78
N LEU A 235 -5.12 17.30 20.90
CA LEU A 235 -5.91 18.21 20.07
C LEU A 235 -7.35 18.37 20.56
N GLY A 236 -7.76 17.65 21.62
CA GLY A 236 -9.09 17.79 22.24
C GLY A 236 -9.98 16.56 22.13
N TYR A 237 -9.54 15.47 21.51
CA TYR A 237 -10.28 14.21 21.51
C TYR A 237 -10.45 13.69 22.95
N LEU A 238 -11.62 13.11 23.25
CA LEU A 238 -12.03 12.67 24.60
C LEU A 238 -12.11 13.78 25.66
N THR A 239 -11.95 15.05 25.28
CA THR A 239 -12.18 16.16 26.20
C THR A 239 -13.67 16.23 26.56
N PRO A 240 -14.03 16.39 27.85
CA PRO A 240 -15.42 16.60 28.24
C PRO A 240 -15.92 18.00 27.84
N THR A 241 -17.24 18.15 27.71
CA THR A 241 -17.88 19.46 27.64
C THR A 241 -17.74 20.19 28.97
N LYS A 242 -17.86 21.53 28.97
CA LYS A 242 -17.78 22.37 30.18
C LYS A 242 -18.75 21.95 31.29
N ASP A 243 -19.90 21.40 30.92
CA ASP A 243 -20.90 20.87 31.87
C ASP A 243 -20.63 19.43 32.32
N GLY A 244 -19.57 18.78 31.81
CA GLY A 244 -19.12 17.45 32.20
C GLY A 244 -20.03 16.29 31.77
N LYS A 245 -21.09 16.54 31.02
CA LYS A 245 -22.12 15.52 30.72
C LYS A 245 -21.72 14.54 29.63
N ARG A 246 -20.85 14.96 28.71
CA ARG A 246 -20.42 14.16 27.55
C ARG A 246 -19.02 14.57 27.11
N ASN A 247 -18.40 13.74 26.29
CA ASN A 247 -17.20 14.13 25.55
C ASN A 247 -17.56 14.94 24.30
N LEU A 248 -16.59 15.72 23.81
CA LEU A 248 -16.70 16.42 22.55
C LEU A 248 -16.99 15.45 21.38
N PRO A 249 -17.70 15.91 20.33
CA PRO A 249 -17.97 15.08 19.15
C PRO A 249 -16.69 14.53 18.52
N ALA A 250 -16.59 13.20 18.43
CA ALA A 250 -15.39 12.52 17.93
C ALA A 250 -15.12 12.71 16.43
N GLY A 251 -16.15 13.02 15.64
CA GLY A 251 -16.12 12.99 14.18
C GLY A 251 -14.93 13.75 13.58
N TYR A 252 -14.77 15.03 13.90
CA TYR A 252 -13.70 15.84 13.31
C TYR A 252 -12.29 15.37 13.69
N PHE A 253 -12.09 14.84 14.89
CA PHE A 253 -10.80 14.27 15.32
C PHE A 253 -10.49 12.99 14.55
N ILE A 254 -11.51 12.13 14.38
CA ILE A 254 -11.40 10.92 13.56
C ILE A 254 -11.07 11.26 12.11
N ASP A 255 -11.67 12.31 11.56
CA ASP A 255 -11.43 12.78 10.21
C ASP A 255 -10.00 13.29 10.03
N LEU A 256 -9.46 14.00 11.02
CA LEU A 256 -8.06 14.47 11.01
C LEU A 256 -7.06 13.31 11.11
N ALA A 257 -7.38 12.28 11.90
CA ALA A 257 -6.57 11.07 12.01
C ALA A 257 -6.64 10.16 10.77
N THR A 258 -7.59 10.40 9.87
CA THR A 258 -7.86 9.55 8.71
C THR A 258 -7.38 10.26 7.44
N TRP A 259 -6.25 9.83 6.88
CA TRP A 259 -5.53 10.54 5.80
C TRP A 259 -6.44 11.02 4.66
N GLN A 260 -7.33 10.16 4.15
CA GLN A 260 -8.24 10.44 3.05
C GLN A 260 -9.40 11.40 3.39
N ARG A 261 -9.65 11.66 4.68
CA ARG A 261 -10.73 12.54 5.17
C ARG A 261 -10.24 13.91 5.63
N ILE A 262 -8.93 14.12 5.71
CA ILE A 262 -8.33 15.40 6.15
C ILE A 262 -8.88 16.59 5.37
N ASN A 263 -9.01 16.48 4.05
CA ASN A 263 -9.53 17.58 3.22
C ASN A 263 -10.98 17.98 3.55
N MET A 264 -11.77 17.12 4.17
CA MET A 264 -13.14 17.46 4.60
C MET A 264 -13.13 18.55 5.69
N LEU A 265 -12.00 18.72 6.39
CA LEU A 265 -11.81 19.70 7.44
C LEU A 265 -11.55 21.11 6.92
N TYR A 266 -11.11 21.26 5.67
CA TYR A 266 -10.73 22.57 5.11
C TYR A 266 -11.92 23.38 4.57
N THR A 267 -13.14 23.03 5.00
CA THR A 267 -14.38 23.72 4.62
C THR A 267 -14.78 24.76 5.65
N ASN A 268 -15.47 25.82 5.21
CA ASN A 268 -16.02 26.84 6.12
C ASN A 268 -16.98 26.24 7.15
N LYS A 269 -17.72 25.20 6.77
CA LYS A 269 -18.60 24.46 7.69
C LYS A 269 -17.79 23.78 8.79
N ALA A 270 -16.77 22.99 8.43
CA ALA A 270 -15.92 22.33 9.41
C ALA A 270 -15.27 23.34 10.37
N MET A 271 -14.77 24.47 9.86
CA MET A 271 -14.20 25.52 10.70
C MET A 271 -15.24 26.16 11.66
N THR A 272 -16.47 26.35 11.21
CA THR A 272 -17.57 26.84 12.06
C THR A 272 -17.89 25.85 13.18
N ASP A 273 -18.00 24.57 12.84
CA ASP A 273 -18.30 23.51 13.79
C ASP A 273 -17.14 23.33 14.80
N LEU A 274 -15.88 23.42 14.38
CA LEU A 274 -14.71 23.38 15.27
C LEU A 274 -14.69 24.54 16.28
N ARG A 275 -15.07 25.76 15.86
CA ARG A 275 -15.19 26.91 16.77
C ARG A 275 -16.29 26.70 17.81
N GLN A 276 -17.40 26.06 17.43
CA GLN A 276 -18.46 25.68 18.37
C GLN A 276 -17.97 24.61 19.36
N ILE A 277 -17.28 23.58 18.87
CA ILE A 277 -16.68 22.52 19.70
C ILE A 277 -15.73 23.13 20.73
N ARG A 278 -14.86 24.06 20.32
CA ARG A 278 -13.98 24.80 21.23
C ARG A 278 -14.75 25.55 22.31
N TYR A 279 -15.85 26.22 21.94
CA TYR A 279 -16.65 26.97 22.92
C TYR A 279 -17.27 26.04 23.99
N GLU A 280 -17.65 24.83 23.61
CA GLU A 280 -18.23 23.82 24.52
C GLU A 280 -17.19 23.04 25.32
N ALA A 281 -15.92 23.05 24.92
CA ALA A 281 -14.85 22.25 25.52
C ALA A 281 -14.47 22.70 26.94
N ALA A 282 -14.30 21.74 27.86
CA ALA A 282 -13.71 21.98 29.16
C ALA A 282 -12.22 22.37 29.07
N ARG A 283 -11.53 21.92 28.01
CA ARG A 283 -10.14 22.23 27.65
C ARG A 283 -10.08 22.91 26.27
N PRO A 284 -10.53 24.18 26.14
CA PRO A 284 -10.61 24.85 24.85
C PRO A 284 -9.25 25.04 24.18
N GLU A 285 -8.16 25.12 24.95
CA GLU A 285 -6.79 25.27 24.45
C GLU A 285 -6.35 24.09 23.57
N LEU A 286 -6.83 22.87 23.84
CA LEU A 286 -6.52 21.72 22.99
C LEU A 286 -7.22 21.83 21.63
N VAL A 287 -8.48 22.23 21.62
CA VAL A 287 -9.25 22.36 20.38
C VAL A 287 -8.71 23.53 19.54
N GLU A 288 -8.12 24.55 20.17
CA GLU A 288 -7.42 25.62 19.46
C GLU A 288 -6.26 25.07 18.60
N ARG A 289 -5.51 24.08 19.11
CA ARG A 289 -4.46 23.39 18.34
C ARG A 289 -5.01 22.72 17.09
N MET A 290 -6.15 22.06 17.23
CA MET A 290 -6.83 21.44 16.10
C MET A 290 -7.27 22.50 15.08
N ILE A 291 -7.83 23.62 15.55
CA ILE A 291 -8.22 24.73 14.70
C ILE A 291 -7.01 25.30 13.95
N ASP A 292 -5.87 25.47 14.62
CA ASP A 292 -4.62 25.95 14.01
C ASP A 292 -4.16 25.03 12.87
N ILE A 293 -4.11 23.72 13.11
CA ILE A 293 -3.76 22.71 12.09
C ILE A 293 -4.70 22.81 10.88
N VAL A 294 -6.01 22.91 11.11
CA VAL A 294 -7.01 22.93 10.04
C VAL A 294 -6.97 24.26 9.28
N GLN A 295 -6.79 25.38 9.99
CA GLN A 295 -6.70 26.72 9.41
C GLN A 295 -5.48 26.85 8.50
N HIS A 296 -4.34 26.29 8.91
CA HIS A 296 -3.09 26.30 8.14
C HIS A 296 -2.92 25.09 7.22
N ARG A 297 -3.97 24.26 7.09
CA ARG A 297 -4.00 23.06 6.23
C ARG A 297 -2.86 22.06 6.48
N GLN A 298 -2.44 21.92 7.73
CA GLN A 298 -1.31 21.10 8.15
C GLN A 298 -1.68 19.63 8.44
N GLY A 299 -2.92 19.21 8.17
CA GLY A 299 -3.38 17.85 8.52
C GLY A 299 -2.54 16.74 7.86
N HIS A 300 -2.19 16.87 6.58
CA HIS A 300 -1.35 15.88 5.90
C HIS A 300 0.10 15.90 6.40
N ALA A 301 0.64 17.08 6.76
CA ALA A 301 1.95 17.19 7.36
C ALA A 301 2.01 16.49 8.72
N LEU A 302 0.97 16.65 9.54
CA LEU A 302 0.81 15.93 10.80
C LEU A 302 0.74 14.41 10.59
N ALA A 303 -0.08 13.95 9.64
CA ALA A 303 -0.17 12.52 9.29
C ALA A 303 1.19 11.94 8.87
N ALA A 304 1.97 12.68 8.08
CA ALA A 304 3.31 12.27 7.68
C ALA A 304 4.29 12.21 8.87
N THR A 305 4.18 13.11 9.86
CA THR A 305 4.99 13.02 11.09
C THR A 305 4.61 11.79 11.91
N ILE A 306 3.32 11.46 12.01
CA ILE A 306 2.84 10.27 12.71
C ILE A 306 3.38 9.00 12.03
N GLU A 307 3.31 8.92 10.70
CA GLU A 307 3.87 7.81 9.94
C GLU A 307 5.38 7.67 10.16
N ARG A 308 6.13 8.77 10.15
CA ARG A 308 7.57 8.75 10.47
C ARG A 308 7.84 8.25 11.88
N ALA A 309 7.05 8.67 12.86
CA ALA A 309 7.20 8.19 14.24
C ALA A 309 6.91 6.69 14.35
N LYS A 310 5.85 6.20 13.67
CA LYS A 310 5.56 4.76 13.55
C LYS A 310 6.74 3.99 12.96
N ILE A 311 7.29 4.47 11.85
CA ILE A 311 8.44 3.84 11.19
C ILE A 311 9.67 3.86 12.11
N ALA A 312 9.96 4.98 12.79
CA ALA A 312 11.08 5.07 13.72
C ALA A 312 10.95 4.10 14.91
N LEU A 313 9.72 3.81 15.34
CA LEU A 313 9.44 2.81 16.37
C LEU A 313 9.66 1.37 15.91
N THR A 314 9.97 1.11 14.63
CA THR A 314 10.46 -0.20 14.20
C THR A 314 11.82 -0.48 14.84
N ASP A 315 12.76 0.45 14.70
CA ASP A 315 14.15 0.27 15.13
C ASP A 315 14.43 0.75 16.56
N THR A 316 13.58 1.64 17.09
CA THR A 316 13.79 2.27 18.40
C THR A 316 12.59 2.09 19.33
N ASP A 317 12.84 2.05 20.64
CA ASP A 317 11.75 1.88 21.62
C ASP A 317 11.02 3.18 21.95
N ARG A 318 11.59 4.32 21.58
CA ARG A 318 11.10 5.65 21.91
C ARG A 318 11.38 6.62 20.78
N THR A 319 10.42 7.49 20.52
CA THR A 319 10.53 8.61 19.59
C THR A 319 9.64 9.75 20.07
N ALA A 320 9.52 10.82 19.31
CA ALA A 320 8.55 11.88 19.55
C ALA A 320 7.87 12.31 18.25
N ILE A 321 6.60 12.69 18.36
CA ILE A 321 5.87 13.34 17.27
C ILE A 321 6.03 14.85 17.47
N GLU A 322 6.77 15.48 16.56
CA GLU A 322 7.02 16.91 16.57
C GLU A 322 5.96 17.66 15.77
N MET A 323 5.33 18.65 16.40
CA MET A 323 4.26 19.46 15.80
C MET A 323 4.57 20.93 16.02
N THR A 324 4.58 21.70 14.93
CA THR A 324 4.77 23.16 14.98
C THR A 324 3.45 23.83 14.64
N LEU A 325 2.87 24.49 15.63
CA LEU A 325 1.69 25.32 15.52
C LEU A 325 2.11 26.80 15.47
N THR A 326 1.16 27.70 15.22
CA THR A 326 1.47 29.15 15.09
C THR A 326 2.18 29.72 16.32
N ASP A 327 1.69 29.40 17.52
CA ASP A 327 2.17 29.99 18.78
C ASP A 327 2.93 29.00 19.68
N GLU A 328 3.00 27.72 19.30
CA GLU A 328 3.62 26.68 20.13
C GLU A 328 4.30 25.58 19.30
N LYS A 329 5.31 24.95 19.89
CA LYS A 329 5.91 23.70 19.40
C LYS A 329 5.65 22.60 20.42
N LEU A 330 5.06 21.50 19.95
CA LEU A 330 4.73 20.34 20.76
C LEU A 330 5.64 19.19 20.38
N SER A 331 6.24 18.58 21.38
CA SER A 331 6.96 17.31 21.26
C SER A 331 6.18 16.27 22.06
N LEU A 332 5.50 15.36 21.36
CA LEU A 332 4.67 14.34 21.99
C LEU A 332 5.49 13.04 22.13
N PRO A 333 5.95 12.69 23.35
CA PRO A 333 6.75 11.49 23.54
C PRO A 333 5.93 10.24 23.22
N LEU A 334 6.52 9.33 22.46
CA LEU A 334 5.89 8.09 22.05
C LEU A 334 6.83 6.91 22.35
N THR A 335 6.25 5.81 22.81
CA THR A 335 7.00 4.57 23.07
C THR A 335 6.45 3.44 22.22
N ARG A 336 7.31 2.45 21.92
CA ARG A 336 6.90 1.22 21.22
C ARG A 336 5.77 0.52 21.95
N ALA A 337 5.84 0.41 23.28
CA ALA A 337 4.78 -0.18 24.10
C ALA A 337 3.44 0.55 23.96
N GLY A 338 3.46 1.88 23.89
CA GLY A 338 2.26 2.69 23.64
C GLY A 338 1.68 2.44 22.25
N PHE A 339 2.54 2.38 21.23
CA PHE A 339 2.13 2.03 19.87
C PHE A 339 1.54 0.62 19.77
N ASP A 340 2.21 -0.38 20.35
CA ASP A 340 1.74 -1.78 20.40
C ASP A 340 0.37 -1.89 21.07
N ALA A 341 0.15 -1.15 22.16
CA ALA A 341 -1.16 -1.07 22.81
C ALA A 341 -2.24 -0.51 21.87
N ALA A 342 -1.91 0.52 21.08
CA ALA A 342 -2.85 1.15 20.15
C ALA A 342 -3.24 0.23 18.97
N ILE A 343 -2.33 -0.63 18.49
CA ILE A 343 -2.57 -1.49 17.32
C ILE A 343 -2.98 -2.92 17.64
N ARG A 344 -2.89 -3.35 18.91
CA ARG A 344 -3.14 -4.74 19.35
C ARG A 344 -4.39 -5.39 18.75
N GLY A 345 -5.52 -4.67 18.77
CA GLY A 345 -6.77 -5.19 18.22
C GLY A 345 -6.75 -5.39 16.71
N ALA A 346 -6.03 -4.54 15.96
CA ALA A 346 -5.87 -4.68 14.52
C ALA A 346 -4.92 -5.83 14.16
N VAL A 347 -3.84 -6.02 14.93
CA VAL A 347 -2.93 -7.16 14.78
C VAL A 347 -3.67 -8.49 15.06
N GLY A 348 -4.50 -8.53 16.09
CA GLY A 348 -5.33 -9.71 16.40
C GLY A 348 -6.22 -10.13 15.22
N ARG A 349 -6.92 -9.18 14.58
CA ARG A 349 -7.73 -9.45 13.38
C ARG A 349 -6.90 -9.95 12.20
N VAL A 350 -5.67 -9.44 12.03
CA VAL A 350 -4.74 -9.96 11.00
C VAL A 350 -4.41 -11.42 11.28
N THR A 351 -4.06 -11.78 12.52
CA THR A 351 -3.76 -13.17 12.88
C THR A 351 -4.97 -14.10 12.73
N GLU A 352 -6.19 -13.62 13.02
CA GLU A 352 -7.43 -14.37 12.79
C GLU A 352 -7.64 -14.69 11.30
N VAL A 353 -7.30 -13.77 10.41
CA VAL A 353 -7.43 -14.00 8.96
C VAL A 353 -6.37 -15.00 8.47
N ILE A 354 -5.14 -14.95 8.99
CA ILE A 354 -4.11 -15.96 8.69
C ILE A 354 -4.58 -17.36 9.10
N GLU A 355 -5.21 -17.50 10.27
CA GLU A 355 -5.81 -18.78 10.69
C GLU A 355 -6.89 -19.25 9.73
N ARG A 356 -7.79 -18.36 9.33
CA ARG A 356 -8.81 -18.69 8.33
C ARG A 356 -8.19 -19.13 7.00
N THR A 357 -7.11 -18.49 6.55
CA THR A 357 -6.43 -18.90 5.31
C THR A 357 -5.84 -20.31 5.43
N LEU A 358 -5.32 -20.70 6.59
CA LEU A 358 -4.85 -22.07 6.85
C LEU A 358 -6.00 -23.08 6.82
N GLU A 359 -7.14 -22.73 7.41
CA GLU A 359 -8.36 -23.54 7.39
C GLU A 359 -8.88 -23.73 5.95
N ASP A 360 -8.97 -22.64 5.20
CA ASP A 360 -9.39 -22.63 3.79
C ASP A 360 -8.45 -23.49 2.91
N ALA A 361 -7.14 -23.50 3.22
CA ALA A 361 -6.15 -24.35 2.54
C ALA A 361 -6.16 -25.82 3.00
N GLY A 362 -6.81 -26.14 4.13
CA GLY A 362 -6.72 -27.45 4.77
C GLY A 362 -5.31 -27.79 5.28
N VAL A 363 -4.53 -26.79 5.68
CA VAL A 363 -3.12 -26.93 6.08
C VAL A 363 -2.93 -26.61 7.56
N ALA A 364 -2.34 -27.54 8.32
CA ALA A 364 -1.96 -27.28 9.71
C ALA A 364 -0.76 -26.32 9.80
N ARG A 365 -0.70 -25.45 10.82
CA ARG A 365 0.42 -24.50 11.05
C ARG A 365 1.79 -25.16 10.96
N SER A 366 1.94 -26.34 11.54
CA SER A 366 3.21 -27.09 11.57
C SER A 366 3.71 -27.57 10.20
N ARG A 367 2.87 -27.48 9.16
CA ARG A 367 3.22 -27.83 7.79
C ARG A 367 3.76 -26.64 7.00
N ILE A 368 3.55 -25.41 7.45
CA ILE A 368 4.18 -24.23 6.88
C ILE A 368 5.65 -24.24 7.27
N THR A 369 6.52 -24.35 6.28
CA THR A 369 7.97 -24.43 6.47
C THR A 369 8.67 -23.10 6.20
N THR A 370 7.99 -22.19 5.52
CA THR A 370 8.60 -20.97 4.98
C THR A 370 7.64 -19.79 5.14
N LEU A 371 8.12 -18.66 5.65
CA LEU A 371 7.36 -17.42 5.77
C LEU A 371 7.98 -16.36 4.88
N PHE A 372 7.17 -15.76 4.01
CA PHE A 372 7.56 -14.59 3.23
C PHE A 372 6.86 -13.37 3.81
N LEU A 373 7.63 -12.47 4.37
CA LEU A 373 7.13 -11.20 4.88
C LEU A 373 7.39 -10.12 3.83
N THR A 374 6.33 -9.55 3.27
CA THR A 374 6.38 -8.50 2.25
C THR A 374 5.45 -7.35 2.63
N GLY A 375 5.69 -6.16 2.08
CA GLY A 375 5.02 -4.94 2.46
C GLY A 375 5.62 -4.31 3.72
N GLY A 376 5.81 -2.99 3.69
CA GLY A 376 6.57 -2.27 4.73
C GLY A 376 5.97 -2.36 6.14
N SER A 377 4.69 -2.66 6.28
CA SER A 377 4.05 -2.79 7.60
C SER A 377 4.37 -4.11 8.29
N THR A 378 4.92 -5.11 7.58
CA THR A 378 5.44 -6.35 8.21
C THR A 378 6.68 -6.07 9.06
N ALA A 379 7.38 -4.96 8.85
CA ALA A 379 8.52 -4.55 9.67
C ALA A 379 8.11 -4.15 11.10
N ILE A 380 6.82 -3.83 11.35
CA ILE A 380 6.33 -3.47 12.67
C ILE A 380 6.58 -4.63 13.65
N PRO A 381 7.35 -4.45 14.74
CA PRO A 381 7.82 -5.60 15.51
C PRO A 381 6.73 -6.40 16.21
N MET A 382 5.67 -5.76 16.70
CA MET A 382 4.50 -6.50 17.22
C MET A 382 3.84 -7.38 16.14
N MET A 383 3.71 -6.86 14.91
CA MET A 383 3.13 -7.61 13.80
C MET A 383 4.03 -8.78 13.42
N LYS A 384 5.32 -8.51 13.19
CA LYS A 384 6.33 -9.54 12.89
C LYS A 384 6.32 -10.64 13.94
N GLN A 385 6.43 -10.28 15.22
CA GLN A 385 6.46 -11.26 16.30
C GLN A 385 5.16 -12.07 16.38
N SER A 386 4.00 -11.43 16.22
CA SER A 386 2.71 -12.14 16.24
C SER A 386 2.62 -13.20 15.15
N VAL A 387 3.16 -12.93 13.95
CA VAL A 387 3.23 -13.92 12.86
C VAL A 387 4.26 -15.01 13.17
N LEU A 388 5.46 -14.66 13.64
CA LEU A 388 6.51 -15.64 13.96
C LEU A 388 6.08 -16.61 15.06
N ASP A 389 5.38 -16.13 16.08
CA ASP A 389 4.86 -16.95 17.18
C ASP A 389 3.84 -18.00 16.71
N MET A 390 3.15 -17.75 15.59
CA MET A 390 2.22 -18.72 14.98
C MET A 390 2.96 -19.87 14.29
N PHE A 391 4.20 -19.66 13.83
CA PHE A 391 4.97 -20.60 13.01
C PHE A 391 6.42 -20.77 13.50
N PRO A 392 6.64 -21.31 14.72
CA PRO A 392 7.96 -21.35 15.37
C PRO A 392 9.01 -22.21 14.65
N HIS A 393 8.61 -23.03 13.68
CA HIS A 393 9.49 -23.91 12.91
C HIS A 393 9.73 -23.44 11.47
N ALA A 394 9.07 -22.36 11.05
CA ALA A 394 9.17 -21.87 9.70
C ALA A 394 10.43 -21.01 9.52
N THR A 395 11.10 -21.17 8.38
CA THR A 395 12.21 -20.31 7.99
C THR A 395 11.66 -18.99 7.49
N VAL A 396 12.15 -17.89 8.03
CA VAL A 396 11.75 -16.55 7.60
C VAL A 396 12.61 -16.16 6.40
N VAL A 397 11.95 -15.91 5.27
CA VAL A 397 12.57 -15.34 4.08
C VAL A 397 12.26 -13.86 4.08
N GLU A 398 13.24 -13.07 4.51
CA GLU A 398 13.23 -11.63 4.34
C GLU A 398 13.62 -11.32 2.89
N GLY A 399 12.64 -11.28 2.00
CA GLY A 399 12.82 -10.69 0.67
C GLY A 399 13.06 -9.18 0.78
N ASP A 400 13.43 -8.52 -0.31
CA ASP A 400 13.30 -7.06 -0.38
C ASP A 400 11.83 -6.73 -0.13
N MET A 401 11.53 -6.20 1.08
CA MET A 401 10.18 -6.00 1.63
C MET A 401 9.25 -5.22 0.71
N PHE A 402 9.79 -4.53 -0.29
CA PHE A 402 9.03 -3.71 -1.22
C PHE A 402 9.14 -4.14 -2.68
N GLY A 403 9.94 -5.16 -3.01
CA GLY A 403 10.36 -5.44 -4.38
C GLY A 403 10.42 -6.91 -4.80
N SER A 404 10.15 -7.85 -3.88
CA SER A 404 10.17 -9.30 -4.14
C SER A 404 9.28 -9.70 -5.33
N VAL A 405 8.07 -9.13 -5.41
CA VAL A 405 7.13 -9.37 -6.53
C VAL A 405 7.74 -8.92 -7.84
N GLY A 406 8.23 -7.68 -7.93
CA GLY A 406 8.85 -7.14 -9.14
C GLY A 406 10.05 -7.96 -9.63
N LEU A 407 10.89 -8.45 -8.71
CA LEU A 407 12.01 -9.34 -9.02
C LEU A 407 11.53 -10.68 -9.58
N GLY A 408 10.56 -11.33 -8.94
CA GLY A 408 10.00 -12.60 -9.40
C GLY A 408 9.29 -12.48 -10.75
N LEU A 409 8.56 -11.40 -11.00
CA LEU A 409 7.93 -11.13 -12.29
C LEU A 409 8.97 -10.93 -13.39
N ALA A 410 10.12 -10.31 -13.09
CA ALA A 410 11.22 -10.19 -14.04
C ALA A 410 11.86 -11.55 -14.38
N LEU A 411 11.99 -12.43 -13.40
CA LEU A 411 12.45 -13.80 -13.60
C LEU A 411 11.48 -14.60 -14.48
N ASP A 412 10.18 -14.48 -14.24
CA ASP A 412 9.14 -15.11 -15.07
C ASP A 412 9.14 -14.54 -16.50
N ALA A 413 9.33 -13.23 -16.66
CA ALA A 413 9.43 -12.58 -17.96
C ALA A 413 10.63 -13.11 -18.76
N ARG A 414 11.79 -13.23 -18.12
CA ARG A 414 12.97 -13.86 -18.75
C ARG A 414 12.70 -15.30 -19.15
N ARG A 415 12.01 -16.08 -18.30
CA ARG A 415 11.66 -17.47 -18.61
C ARG A 415 10.77 -17.56 -19.85
N LYS A 416 9.75 -16.70 -19.94
CA LYS A 416 8.75 -16.71 -21.02
C LYS A 416 9.24 -16.11 -22.33
N TYR A 417 10.08 -15.07 -22.27
CA TYR A 417 10.43 -14.25 -23.43
C TYR A 417 11.94 -14.18 -23.74
N GLY A 418 12.80 -14.71 -22.86
CA GLY A 418 14.26 -14.62 -23.00
C GLY A 418 14.90 -15.70 -23.87
N ALA A 419 14.10 -16.54 -24.54
CA ALA A 419 14.56 -17.59 -25.46
C ALA A 419 15.24 -17.03 -26.71
#